data_AF-A0A7K1GLD9-F1
#
_entry.id   AF-A0A7K1GLD9-F1
#
_cell.length_a   1.000
_cell.length_b   1.000
_cell.length_c   1.000
_cell.angle_alpha   90.00
_cell.angle_beta   90.00
_cell.angle_gamma   90.00
#
_symmetry.space_group_name_H-M   'P 1'
#
loop_
_entity.id
_entity.type
_entity.pdbx_description
1 polymer ?
#
loop_
_entity_poly.entity_id
_entity_poly.type
_entity_poly.pdbx_seq_one_letter_code
_entity_poly.pdbx_strand_id
1 'polypeptide(L)'
;MVCSNLPWVFSKKLYVDPSTFHSELEKCYQSIATNKNLSLTNDQAIINYPEIIVQYQAWITTLDDLLACEDLLDGEDITEEDPDDENGCYLVEIQATLTAANLQYFTIGELLFKIHNLLSNKNLNEVNTFDSISLGEVDEIPIYYLNCK
;
A
#
# COMPACT_ATOMS: atom_id res chain seq x y z
N MET A 1 -2.82 8.22 13.02
CA MET A 1 -3.56 7.84 11.79
C MET A 1 -3.40 8.96 10.79
N VAL A 2 -2.89 8.68 9.58
CA VAL A 2 -2.66 9.68 8.51
C VAL A 2 -3.84 9.72 7.54
N CYS A 3 -4.36 8.55 7.16
CA CYS A 3 -5.53 8.44 6.31
C CYS A 3 -6.33 7.17 6.64
N SER A 4 -7.66 7.21 6.49
CA SER A 4 -8.55 6.06 6.71
C SER A 4 -9.87 6.21 5.96
N ASN A 5 -10.64 5.12 5.89
CA ASN A 5 -12.01 5.08 5.34
C ASN A 5 -12.14 5.49 3.86
N LEU A 6 -11.11 5.19 3.08
CA LEU A 6 -11.16 5.36 1.64
C LEU A 6 -11.82 4.13 1.01
N PRO A 7 -12.81 4.29 0.13
CA PRO A 7 -13.45 3.15 -0.51
C PRO A 7 -12.58 2.63 -1.65
N TRP A 8 -11.39 2.13 -1.33
CA TRP A 8 -10.48 1.57 -2.31
C TRP A 8 -10.27 0.08 -2.05
N VAL A 9 -10.51 -0.72 -3.08
CA VAL A 9 -10.31 -2.16 -3.06
C VAL A 9 -9.07 -2.46 -3.91
N PHE A 10 -8.08 -3.10 -3.30
CA PHE A 10 -6.88 -3.54 -3.97
C PHE A 10 -7.18 -4.69 -4.94
N SER A 11 -6.41 -4.75 -6.01
CA SER A 11 -6.62 -5.74 -7.08
C SER A 11 -5.29 -6.14 -7.68
N LYS A 12 -5.29 -7.24 -8.45
CA LYS A 12 -4.11 -7.69 -9.21
C LYS A 12 -3.77 -6.79 -10.41
N LYS A 13 -4.51 -5.70 -10.64
CA LYS A 13 -4.26 -4.78 -11.75
C LYS A 13 -3.06 -3.88 -11.43
N LEU A 14 -1.99 -4.02 -12.20
CA LEU A 14 -0.85 -3.11 -12.15
C LEU A 14 -1.17 -1.82 -12.91
N TYR A 15 -0.97 -0.66 -12.29
CA TYR A 15 -1.11 0.64 -12.94
C TYR A 15 0.25 1.22 -13.29
N VAL A 16 0.51 1.41 -14.59
CA VAL A 16 1.75 2.06 -15.07
C VAL A 16 1.59 3.57 -15.17
N ASP A 17 0.39 4.04 -15.53
CA ASP A 17 0.06 5.46 -15.65
C ASP A 17 -0.72 5.93 -14.42
N PRO A 18 -0.18 6.88 -13.62
CA PRO A 18 -0.87 7.47 -12.48
C PRO A 18 -2.22 8.11 -12.85
N SER A 19 -2.35 8.65 -14.07
CA SER A 19 -3.58 9.32 -14.52
C SER A 19 -4.75 8.33 -14.64
N THR A 20 -4.46 7.13 -15.16
CA THR A 20 -5.43 6.04 -15.27
C THR A 20 -5.90 5.59 -13.88
N PHE A 21 -4.97 5.40 -12.94
CA PHE A 21 -5.31 5.07 -11.55
C PHE A 21 -6.18 6.16 -10.92
N HIS A 22 -5.78 7.42 -11.08
CA HIS A 22 -6.49 8.56 -10.51
C HIS A 22 -7.93 8.63 -11.02
N SER A 23 -8.16 8.44 -12.33
CA SER A 23 -9.52 8.42 -12.90
C SER A 23 -10.40 7.32 -12.32
N GLU A 24 -9.85 6.14 -12.02
CA GLU A 24 -10.60 5.04 -11.42
C GLU A 24 -10.84 5.24 -9.94
N LEU A 25 -9.85 5.78 -9.22
CA LEU A 25 -10.00 6.21 -7.85
C LEU A 25 -11.14 7.23 -7.75
N GLU A 26 -11.13 8.29 -8.56
CA GLU A 26 -12.20 9.30 -8.59
C GLU A 26 -13.59 8.69 -8.83
N LYS A 27 -13.72 7.77 -9.79
CA LYS A 27 -14.99 7.09 -10.07
C LYS A 27 -15.48 6.29 -8.86
N CYS A 28 -14.58 5.60 -8.17
CA CYS A 28 -14.91 4.81 -6.98
C CYS A 28 -15.41 5.71 -5.83
N TYR A 29 -14.82 6.88 -5.66
CA TYR A 29 -15.31 7.84 -4.67
C TYR A 29 -16.66 8.43 -5.07
N GLN A 30 -16.84 8.80 -6.34
CA GLN A 30 -18.10 9.36 -6.84
C GLN A 30 -19.26 8.37 -6.70
N SER A 31 -19.02 7.06 -6.83
CA SER A 31 -20.07 6.04 -6.72
C SER A 31 -20.56 5.81 -5.29
N ILE A 32 -19.76 6.18 -4.28
CA ILE A 32 -20.06 5.99 -2.84
C ILE A 32 -20.39 7.34 -2.16
N ALA A 33 -20.11 8.46 -2.83
CA ALA A 33 -20.33 9.79 -2.31
C ALA A 33 -21.82 10.19 -2.19
N THR A 34 -22.39 9.95 -1.01
CA THR A 34 -23.30 10.93 -0.37
C THR A 34 -22.53 12.16 0.15
N ASN A 35 -21.20 12.07 0.29
CA ASN A 35 -20.30 13.13 0.77
C ASN A 35 -19.47 13.75 -0.38
N LYS A 36 -19.92 14.89 -0.90
CA LYS A 36 -19.31 15.64 -2.03
C LYS A 36 -17.99 16.37 -1.72
N ASN A 37 -17.40 16.19 -0.53
CA ASN A 37 -16.35 17.08 -0.02
C ASN A 37 -14.93 16.50 -0.03
N LEU A 38 -14.73 15.22 -0.36
CA LEU A 38 -13.38 14.67 -0.47
C LEU A 38 -12.90 14.80 -1.93
N SER A 39 -12.25 15.93 -2.24
CA SER A 39 -11.57 16.11 -3.51
C SER A 39 -10.22 15.40 -3.43
N LEU A 40 -10.12 14.22 -4.05
CA LEU A 40 -8.83 13.55 -4.30
C LEU A 40 -7.87 14.38 -5.16
N THR A 41 -8.39 15.46 -5.75
CA THR A 41 -7.68 16.43 -6.58
C THR A 41 -6.88 17.46 -5.79
N ASN A 42 -6.95 17.47 -4.46
CA ASN A 42 -6.10 18.38 -3.72
C ASN A 42 -4.68 17.80 -3.72
N ASP A 43 -3.74 18.52 -4.32
CA ASP A 43 -2.28 18.39 -4.14
C ASP A 43 -1.84 18.62 -2.67
N GLN A 44 -2.76 18.44 -1.73
CA GLN A 44 -2.52 18.55 -0.30
C GLN A 44 -1.59 17.42 0.11
N ALA A 45 -0.44 17.83 0.61
CA ALA A 45 0.48 16.94 1.28
C ALA A 45 -0.20 16.27 2.47
N ILE A 46 -0.19 14.93 2.49
CA ILE A 46 -0.65 14.12 3.62
C ILE A 46 0.54 13.57 4.42
N ILE A 47 1.70 13.45 3.80
CA ILE A 47 2.97 13.07 4.42
C ILE A 47 4.06 14.00 3.88
N ASN A 48 4.62 14.85 4.75
CA ASN A 48 5.64 15.84 4.38
C ASN A 48 7.06 15.26 4.48
N TYR A 49 7.28 14.14 3.79
CA TYR A 49 8.60 13.51 3.66
C TYR A 49 8.83 13.10 2.20
N PRO A 50 10.06 13.24 1.69
CA PRO A 50 10.40 12.84 0.33
C PRO A 50 10.46 11.32 0.17
N GLU A 51 10.68 10.60 1.26
CA GLU A 51 10.81 9.16 1.32
C GLU A 51 10.16 8.65 2.61
N ILE A 52 9.52 7.48 2.52
CA ILE A 52 8.89 6.79 3.63
C ILE A 52 9.12 5.29 3.51
N ILE A 53 9.01 4.59 4.63
CA ILE A 53 8.90 3.14 4.67
C ILE A 53 7.43 2.78 4.95
N VAL A 54 6.86 1.87 4.19
CA VAL A 54 5.53 1.31 4.44
C VAL A 54 5.68 -0.15 4.84
N GLN A 55 5.19 -0.49 6.03
CA GLN A 55 5.16 -1.86 6.56
C GLN A 55 3.74 -2.44 6.43
N TYR A 56 3.64 -3.67 5.96
CA TYR A 56 2.38 -4.38 5.78
C TYR A 56 2.59 -5.89 5.79
N GLN A 57 1.51 -6.62 6.10
CA GLN A 57 1.47 -8.06 5.99
C GLN A 57 0.88 -8.47 4.63
N ALA A 58 1.48 -9.47 4.00
CA ALA A 58 1.00 -10.02 2.75
C ALA A 58 1.33 -11.49 2.61
N TRP A 59 0.48 -12.21 1.86
CA TRP A 59 0.73 -13.59 1.50
C TRP A 59 1.60 -13.64 0.25
N ILE A 60 2.71 -14.37 0.33
CA ILE A 60 3.63 -14.62 -0.79
C ILE A 60 3.96 -16.11 -0.89
N THR A 61 4.28 -16.58 -2.09
CA THR A 61 4.66 -17.97 -2.32
C THR A 61 6.19 -18.11 -2.29
N THR A 62 6.90 -17.09 -2.75
CA THR A 62 8.37 -17.09 -2.82
C THR A 62 8.94 -15.69 -2.63
N LEU A 63 10.25 -15.60 -2.40
CA LEU A 63 10.97 -14.32 -2.39
C LEU A 63 10.88 -13.56 -3.72
N ASP A 64 10.61 -14.23 -4.85
CA ASP A 64 10.44 -13.58 -6.16
C ASP A 64 9.15 -12.73 -6.23
N ASP A 65 8.23 -12.89 -5.28
CA ASP A 65 7.06 -12.02 -5.15
C ASP A 65 7.41 -10.63 -4.57
N LEU A 66 8.60 -10.47 -3.99
CA LEU A 66 9.09 -9.18 -3.50
C LEU A 66 9.51 -8.27 -4.67
N LEU A 67 9.09 -7.01 -4.60
CA LEU A 67 9.54 -5.97 -5.52
C LEU A 67 10.92 -5.48 -5.11
N ALA A 68 11.64 -4.84 -6.03
CA ALA A 68 12.99 -4.32 -5.76
C ALA A 68 13.05 -3.22 -4.67
N CYS A 69 11.90 -2.65 -4.29
CA CYS A 69 11.80 -1.68 -3.20
C CYS A 69 11.28 -2.32 -1.90
N GLU A 70 11.12 -3.64 -1.86
CA GLU A 70 10.58 -4.40 -0.73
C GLU A 70 11.66 -5.31 -0.14
N ASP A 71 11.63 -5.44 1.18
CA ASP A 71 12.41 -6.40 1.95
C ASP A 71 11.51 -7.04 3.02
N LEU A 72 11.84 -8.27 3.44
CA LEU A 72 11.22 -8.86 4.62
C LEU A 72 11.66 -8.11 5.88
N LEU A 73 10.71 -7.84 6.77
CA LEU A 73 11.02 -7.26 8.07
C LEU A 73 11.69 -8.29 8.98
N ASP A 74 11.23 -9.54 8.92
CA ASP A 74 11.86 -10.70 9.54
C ASP A 74 12.34 -11.67 8.46
N GLY A 75 13.65 -11.73 8.26
CA GLY A 75 14.28 -12.44 7.14
C GLY A 75 14.19 -13.98 7.22
N GLU A 76 13.58 -14.52 8.28
CA GLU A 76 13.47 -15.96 8.53
C GLU A 76 12.14 -16.58 8.03
N ASP A 77 11.09 -15.79 7.78
CA ASP A 77 9.70 -16.30 7.56
C ASP A 77 9.51 -17.22 6.35
N ILE A 78 10.33 -17.11 5.28
CA ILE A 78 10.20 -17.97 4.07
C ILE A 78 11.25 -19.10 4.07
N THR A 79 12.03 -19.24 5.14
CA THR A 79 13.00 -20.33 5.29
C THR A 79 12.46 -21.50 6.11
N GLU A 80 11.29 -21.32 6.75
CA GLU A 80 10.59 -22.40 7.43
C GLU A 80 10.10 -23.42 6.39
N GLU A 81 10.39 -24.71 6.59
CA GLU A 81 10.05 -25.79 5.65
C GLU A 81 8.52 -26.00 5.48
N ASP A 82 7.71 -25.25 6.24
CA ASP A 82 6.27 -25.39 6.32
C ASP A 82 5.56 -24.05 6.00
N PRO A 83 4.81 -23.95 4.89
CA PRO A 83 3.99 -22.78 4.56
C PRO A 83 2.82 -22.59 5.54
N ASP A 84 2.38 -21.34 5.70
CA ASP A 84 1.30 -20.97 6.62
C ASP A 84 -0.10 -21.40 6.14
N ASP A 85 -0.27 -21.71 4.85
CA ASP A 85 -1.54 -22.19 4.29
C ASP A 85 -1.42 -23.45 3.41
N GLU A 86 -2.59 -24.04 3.10
CA GLU A 86 -2.70 -25.23 2.26
C GLU A 86 -2.33 -24.99 0.78
N ASN A 87 -2.14 -23.73 0.37
CA ASN A 87 -1.75 -23.34 -0.98
C ASN A 87 -0.24 -23.10 -1.09
N GLY A 88 0.53 -23.27 -0.01
CA GLY A 88 1.96 -23.02 -0.02
C GLY A 88 2.35 -21.55 0.08
N CYS A 89 1.49 -20.71 0.67
CA CYS A 89 1.76 -19.30 0.90
C CYS A 89 2.24 -19.06 2.34
N TYR A 90 3.15 -18.11 2.49
CA TYR A 90 3.66 -17.59 3.77
C TYR A 90 3.04 -16.22 4.01
N LEU A 91 2.54 -15.98 5.22
CA LEU A 91 2.09 -14.67 5.67
C LEU A 91 3.26 -13.95 6.31
N VAL A 92 3.86 -13.02 5.58
CA VAL A 92 5.08 -12.34 6.01
C VAL A 92 4.84 -10.86 6.30
N GLU A 93 5.72 -10.27 7.09
CA GLU A 93 5.83 -8.82 7.25
C GLU A 93 6.83 -8.24 6.24
N ILE A 94 6.35 -7.34 5.39
CA ILE A 94 7.12 -6.68 4.33
C ILE A 94 7.27 -5.22 4.68
N GLN A 95 8.46 -4.67 4.44
CA GLN A 95 8.68 -3.23 4.38
C GLN A 95 9.01 -2.79 2.97
N ALA A 96 8.42 -1.68 2.52
CA ALA A 96 8.66 -1.10 1.21
C ALA A 96 9.12 0.35 1.32
N THR A 97 10.22 0.69 0.67
CA THR A 97 10.68 2.09 0.56
C THR A 97 9.96 2.77 -0.59
N LEU A 98 9.24 3.86 -0.27
CA LEU A 98 8.53 4.68 -1.25
C LEU A 98 9.13 6.08 -1.30
N THR A 99 9.44 6.55 -2.50
CA THR A 99 9.89 7.93 -2.76
C THR A 99 8.75 8.73 -3.40
N ALA A 100 8.51 9.95 -2.92
CA ALA A 100 7.53 10.88 -3.48
C ALA A 100 7.95 11.35 -4.88
N ALA A 101 7.01 11.46 -5.81
CA ALA A 101 7.25 11.84 -7.19
C ALA A 101 7.80 13.27 -7.32
N ASN A 102 7.39 14.16 -6.41
CA ASN A 102 7.90 15.52 -6.33
C ASN A 102 9.15 15.66 -5.42
N LEU A 103 9.64 14.55 -4.85
CA LEU A 103 10.77 14.49 -3.91
C LEU A 103 10.59 15.39 -2.68
N GLN A 104 9.36 15.63 -2.24
CA GLN A 104 9.07 16.49 -1.09
C GLN A 104 7.97 15.93 -0.18
N TYR A 105 6.86 15.46 -0.76
CA TYR A 105 5.69 15.02 0.00
C TYR A 105 4.79 14.11 -0.82
N PHE A 106 4.03 13.27 -0.12
CA PHE A 106 3.01 12.42 -0.74
C PHE A 106 1.64 13.12 -0.71
N THR A 107 0.92 13.03 -1.82
CA THR A 107 -0.53 13.24 -1.87
C THR A 107 -1.25 11.92 -1.60
N ILE A 108 -2.56 11.97 -1.29
CA ILE A 108 -3.31 10.73 -1.07
C ILE A 108 -3.42 9.87 -2.34
N GLY A 109 -3.60 10.49 -3.50
CA GLY A 109 -3.70 9.78 -4.77
C GLY A 109 -2.41 9.06 -5.13
N GLU A 110 -1.27 9.73 -4.93
CA GLU A 110 0.04 9.13 -5.16
C GLU A 110 0.33 7.98 -4.19
N LEU A 111 0.08 8.19 -2.90
CA LEU A 111 0.33 7.17 -1.88
C LEU A 111 -0.48 5.90 -2.18
N LEU A 112 -1.78 6.05 -2.46
CA LEU A 112 -2.64 4.93 -2.82
C LEU A 112 -2.22 4.25 -4.13
N PHE A 113 -1.76 5.02 -5.12
CA PHE A 113 -1.24 4.48 -6.38
C PHE A 113 -0.05 3.55 -6.13
N LYS A 114 0.94 4.03 -5.35
CA LYS A 114 2.13 3.24 -5.01
C LYS A 114 1.76 2.00 -4.21
N ILE A 115 0.95 2.15 -3.17
CA ILE A 115 0.49 1.02 -2.34
C ILE A 115 -0.29 0.00 -3.17
N HIS A 116 -1.18 0.42 -4.08
CA HIS A 116 -1.90 -0.52 -4.94
C HIS A 116 -0.93 -1.35 -5.79
N ASN A 117 0.10 -0.72 -6.34
CA ASN A 117 1.09 -1.42 -7.13
C ASN A 117 1.94 -2.39 -6.29
N LEU A 118 2.32 -2.03 -5.05
CA LEU A 118 3.00 -2.95 -4.11
C LEU A 118 2.16 -4.23 -3.89
N LEU A 119 0.86 -4.04 -3.73
CA LEU A 119 -0.09 -5.12 -3.47
C LEU A 119 -0.53 -5.89 -4.73
N SER A 120 -0.30 -5.35 -5.93
CA SER A 120 -0.84 -5.91 -7.17
C SER A 120 -0.28 -7.29 -7.55
N ASN A 121 0.93 -7.65 -7.09
CA ASN A 121 1.48 -8.98 -7.29
C ASN A 121 1.31 -9.91 -6.08
N LYS A 122 0.98 -9.38 -4.89
CA LYS A 122 0.80 -10.14 -3.64
C LYS A 122 -0.51 -10.90 -3.59
N ASN A 123 -0.58 -12.00 -2.85
CA ASN A 123 -1.85 -12.67 -2.62
C ASN A 123 -2.66 -11.87 -1.57
N LEU A 124 -3.78 -11.30 -2.01
CA LEU A 124 -4.60 -10.37 -1.23
C LEU A 124 -5.64 -11.09 -0.36
N ASN A 125 -5.84 -12.40 -0.56
CA ASN A 125 -6.91 -13.19 0.07
C ASN A 125 -8.26 -12.43 0.06
N GLU A 126 -9.11 -12.64 1.07
CA GLU A 126 -10.40 -11.94 1.22
C GLU A 126 -10.23 -10.52 1.80
N VAL A 127 -9.06 -10.19 2.36
CA VAL A 127 -8.75 -8.93 3.04
C VAL A 127 -8.01 -7.99 2.09
N ASN A 128 -8.76 -7.34 1.20
CA ASN A 128 -8.20 -6.53 0.12
C ASN A 128 -8.70 -5.08 0.10
N THR A 129 -9.41 -4.62 1.14
CA THR A 129 -9.90 -3.24 1.20
C THR A 129 -8.95 -2.39 2.02
N PHE A 130 -8.62 -1.19 1.54
CA PHE A 130 -7.87 -0.22 2.32
C PHE A 130 -8.67 0.17 3.58
N ASP A 131 -8.07 0.02 4.76
CA ASP A 131 -8.66 0.51 6.00
C ASP A 131 -8.01 1.82 6.43
N SER A 132 -6.70 1.78 6.71
CA SER A 132 -5.97 2.94 7.19
C SER A 132 -4.46 2.85 6.96
N ILE A 133 -3.80 4.00 6.98
CA ILE A 133 -2.36 4.11 7.14
C ILE A 133 -2.02 4.96 8.37
N SER A 134 -1.12 4.46 9.21
CA SER A 134 -0.76 5.06 10.49
C SER A 134 0.74 5.20 10.65
N LEU A 135 1.18 6.35 11.17
CA LEU A 135 2.57 6.54 11.57
C LEU A 135 2.93 5.55 12.67
N GLY A 136 4.00 4.79 12.47
CA GLY A 136 4.58 3.89 13.44
C GLY A 136 5.72 4.57 14.19
N GLU A 137 6.88 4.64 13.54
CA GLU A 137 8.10 5.22 14.09
C GLU A 137 8.60 6.37 13.19
N VAL A 138 9.28 7.33 13.81
CA VAL A 138 9.98 8.42 13.09
C VAL A 138 11.46 8.30 13.43
N ASP A 139 12.24 7.80 12.47
CA ASP A 139 13.71 7.83 12.52
C ASP A 139 14.24 8.74 11.39
N GLU A 140 15.35 8.40 10.72
CA GLU A 140 15.83 9.11 9.52
C GLU A 140 14.81 9.06 8.37
N ILE A 141 14.13 7.91 8.20
CA ILE A 141 13.02 7.72 7.27
C ILE A 141 11.78 7.28 8.09
N PRO A 142 10.64 7.99 8.02
CA PRO A 142 9.47 7.64 8.80
C PRO A 142 8.81 6.34 8.32
N ILE A 143 8.38 5.53 9.27
CA ILE A 143 7.75 4.24 9.06
C ILE A 143 6.23 4.38 9.23
N TYR A 144 5.48 3.83 8.27
CA TYR A 144 4.03 3.81 8.27
C TYR A 144 3.50 2.39 8.18
N TYR A 145 2.56 2.03 9.05
CA TYR A 145 1.83 0.76 8.98
C TYR A 145 0.61 0.90 8.09
N LEU A 146 0.49 0.03 7.08
CA LEU A 146 -0.68 -0.11 6.23
C LEU A 146 -1.59 -1.22 6.78
N ASN A 147 -2.86 -0.88 7.01
CA ASN A 147 -3.88 -1.81 7.48
C ASN A 147 -4.92 -2.02 6.37
N CYS A 148 -5.24 -3.29 6.12
CA CYS A 148 -6.27 -3.75 5.19
C CYS A 148 -7.38 -4.47 5.96
N LYS A 149 -8.61 -4.47 5.41
CA LYS A 149 -9.77 -5.18 5.97
C LYS A 149 -10.58 -5.90 4.89
#